data_AF-A0A318D4Z1-F1
#
_entry.id   AF-A0A318D4Z1-F1
#
_cell.length_a   1.000
_cell.length_b   1.000
_cell.length_c   1.000
_cell.angle_alpha   90.00
_cell.angle_beta   90.00
_cell.angle_gamma   90.00
#
_symmetry.space_group_name_H-M   'P 1'
#
loop_
_entity.id
_entity.type
_entity.pdbx_description
1 polymer ?
#
loop_
_entity_poly.entity_id
_entity_poly.type
_entity_poly.pdbx_seq_one_letter_code
_entity_poly.pdbx_strand_id
1 'polypeptide(L)'
;MTNNKSGYIDSKSKELKVASYINILSCLSLMFFALYYIEPFTTGLFNRIYNGSYYVEATKFGLFLILGIPALLSLTISSVLLVINQLKKSLGRKLGLTFVIFALLALISSFIMWPIINHQLDKHNYSYCFHYTGSNMFSPPVYVKHPSYCHKGARGVTKELFVWFDEQEAAGVELKPIEVQQKIQELKQEKGTDW
;
A
#
# COMPACT_ATOMS: atom_id res chain seq x y z
N MET A 1 -30.32 -48.29 -2.30
CA MET A 1 -29.84 -46.98 -2.78
C MET A 1 -29.61 -46.03 -1.60
N THR A 2 -28.48 -46.13 -0.88
CA THR A 2 -28.21 -45.25 0.29
C THR A 2 -26.73 -44.88 0.46
N ASN A 3 -25.82 -45.36 -0.38
CA ASN A 3 -24.37 -45.17 -0.18
C ASN A 3 -23.80 -43.83 -0.71
N ASN A 4 -24.58 -43.03 -1.43
CA ASN A 4 -24.07 -41.80 -2.08
C ASN A 4 -24.07 -40.55 -1.17
N LYS A 5 -24.81 -40.53 -0.06
CA LYS A 5 -24.88 -39.35 0.83
C LYS A 5 -23.66 -39.20 1.74
N SER A 6 -23.04 -40.30 2.17
CA SER A 6 -21.93 -40.28 3.13
C SER A 6 -20.64 -39.74 2.49
N GLY A 7 -20.29 -40.22 1.29
CA GLY A 7 -19.11 -39.72 0.55
C GLY A 7 -19.23 -38.27 0.11
N TYR A 8 -20.43 -37.80 -0.21
CA TYR A 8 -20.68 -36.41 -0.60
C TYR A 8 -20.49 -35.42 0.57
N ILE A 9 -20.87 -35.81 1.79
CA ILE A 9 -20.71 -34.98 2.99
C ILE A 9 -19.23 -34.88 3.41
N ASP A 10 -18.46 -35.97 3.29
CA ASP A 10 -17.03 -35.98 3.63
C ASP A 10 -16.19 -35.15 2.63
N SER A 11 -16.50 -35.25 1.33
CA SER A 11 -15.84 -34.42 0.29
C SER A 11 -16.06 -32.93 0.53
N LYS A 12 -17.31 -32.52 0.81
CA LYS A 12 -17.66 -31.13 1.06
C LYS A 12 -17.01 -30.55 2.33
N SER A 13 -16.84 -31.37 3.36
CA SER A 13 -16.14 -31.01 4.60
C SER A 13 -14.64 -30.76 4.36
N LYS A 14 -13.99 -31.60 3.55
CA LYS A 14 -12.58 -31.42 3.16
C LYS A 14 -12.37 -30.15 2.33
N GLU A 15 -13.19 -29.92 1.31
CA GLU A 15 -13.12 -28.72 0.47
C GLU A 15 -13.25 -27.42 1.30
N LEU A 16 -14.18 -27.40 2.25
CA LEU A 16 -14.40 -26.25 3.13
C LEU A 16 -13.18 -25.96 4.02
N LYS A 17 -12.51 -27.00 4.53
CA LYS A 17 -11.29 -26.86 5.33
C LYS A 17 -10.13 -26.32 4.49
N VAL A 18 -9.92 -26.87 3.29
CA VAL A 18 -8.88 -26.39 2.36
C VAL A 18 -9.10 -24.92 2.01
N ALA A 19 -10.33 -24.54 1.65
CA ALA A 19 -10.68 -23.14 1.38
C ALA A 19 -10.41 -22.24 2.60
N SER A 20 -10.70 -22.70 3.80
CA SER A 20 -10.44 -21.96 5.03
C SER A 20 -8.94 -21.78 5.31
N TYR A 21 -8.12 -22.80 5.06
CA TYR A 21 -6.66 -22.67 5.18
C TYR A 21 -6.09 -21.67 4.18
N ILE A 22 -6.55 -21.70 2.93
CA ILE A 22 -6.15 -20.73 1.91
C ILE A 22 -6.56 -19.32 2.34
N ASN A 23 -7.79 -19.14 2.85
CA ASN A 23 -8.24 -17.83 3.34
C ASN A 23 -7.38 -17.32 4.50
N ILE A 24 -7.04 -18.17 5.47
CA ILE A 24 -6.16 -17.82 6.59
C ILE A 24 -4.80 -17.35 6.08
N LEU A 25 -4.18 -18.12 5.17
CA LEU A 25 -2.87 -17.76 4.60
C LEU A 25 -2.93 -16.43 3.85
N SER A 26 -3.95 -16.22 3.02
CA SER A 26 -4.18 -14.97 2.29
C SER A 26 -4.38 -13.79 3.23
N CYS A 27 -5.20 -13.92 4.28
CA CYS A 27 -5.42 -12.85 5.26
C CYS A 27 -4.16 -12.52 6.03
N LEU A 28 -3.37 -13.52 6.44
CA LEU A 28 -2.09 -13.31 7.12
C LEU A 28 -1.09 -12.58 6.22
N SER A 29 -0.99 -12.96 4.95
CA SER A 29 -0.15 -12.28 3.96
C SER A 29 -0.56 -10.82 3.78
N LEU A 30 -1.87 -10.54 3.69
CA LEU A 30 -2.38 -9.17 3.56
C LEU A 30 -2.15 -8.34 4.83
N MET A 31 -2.25 -8.94 6.02
CA MET A 31 -1.93 -8.25 7.27
C MET A 31 -0.44 -7.94 7.38
N PHE A 32 0.43 -8.87 7.00
CA PHE A 32 1.87 -8.61 6.95
C PHE A 32 2.20 -7.45 6.00
N PHE A 33 1.60 -7.47 4.79
CA PHE A 33 1.71 -6.37 3.85
C PHE A 33 1.21 -5.05 4.46
N ALA A 34 0.03 -5.04 5.09
CA ALA A 34 -0.51 -3.85 5.73
C ALA A 34 0.43 -3.30 6.81
N LEU A 35 0.95 -4.14 7.70
CA LEU A 35 1.88 -3.73 8.75
C LEU A 35 3.18 -3.14 8.18
N TYR A 36 3.73 -3.74 7.12
CA TYR A 36 4.93 -3.24 6.47
C TYR A 36 4.73 -1.87 5.82
N TYR A 37 3.57 -1.63 5.19
CA TYR A 37 3.29 -0.39 4.46
C TYR A 37 2.54 0.69 5.25
N ILE A 38 2.13 0.46 6.50
CA ILE A 38 1.42 1.46 7.31
C ILE A 38 2.26 2.70 7.54
N GLU A 39 3.50 2.54 8.01
CA GLU A 39 4.40 3.66 8.31
C GLU A 39 4.65 4.54 7.07
N PRO A 40 5.15 4.01 5.94
CA PRO A 40 5.46 4.84 4.78
C PRO A 40 4.21 5.52 4.21
N PHE A 41 3.03 4.90 4.32
CA PHE A 41 1.79 5.43 3.76
C PHE A 41 1.01 6.33 4.72
N THR A 42 1.49 6.51 5.95
CA THR A 42 0.88 7.40 6.95
C THR A 42 1.88 8.42 7.45
N THR A 43 2.59 8.11 8.53
CA THR A 43 3.54 9.03 9.17
C THR A 43 4.67 9.41 8.23
N GLY A 44 5.24 8.46 7.49
CA GLY A 44 6.31 8.69 6.54
C GLY A 44 5.91 9.69 5.46
N LEU A 45 4.75 9.48 4.83
CA LEU A 45 4.18 10.38 3.83
C LEU A 45 4.07 11.83 4.34
N PHE A 46 3.39 12.04 5.47
CA PHE A 46 3.20 13.40 6.00
C PHE A 46 4.51 14.01 6.48
N ASN A 47 5.40 13.22 7.09
CA ASN A 47 6.71 13.69 7.52
C ASN A 47 7.54 14.22 6.33
N ARG A 48 7.56 13.51 5.19
CA ARG A 48 8.23 13.98 3.97
C ARG A 48 7.62 15.29 3.43
N ILE A 49 6.28 15.40 3.46
CA ILE A 49 5.61 16.65 3.06
C ILE A 49 6.04 17.81 3.96
N TYR A 50 5.95 17.65 5.29
CA TYR A 50 6.25 18.71 6.25
C TYR A 50 7.73 19.08 6.30
N ASN A 51 8.64 18.13 6.09
CA ASN A 51 10.07 18.38 6.05
C ASN A 51 10.53 18.95 4.70
N GLY A 52 9.65 19.02 3.69
CA GLY A 52 9.96 19.58 2.40
C GLY A 52 10.97 18.74 1.60
N SER A 53 10.83 17.41 1.66
CA SER A 53 11.57 16.44 0.85
C SER A 53 11.52 16.76 -0.66
N TYR A 54 12.52 16.35 -1.42
CA TYR A 54 12.61 16.58 -2.87
C TYR A 54 11.48 15.90 -3.63
N TYR A 55 11.06 14.73 -3.14
CA TYR A 55 9.96 13.98 -3.68
C TYR A 55 9.09 13.35 -2.59
N VAL A 56 7.84 13.09 -2.95
CA VAL A 56 6.83 12.44 -2.11
C VAL A 56 6.04 11.46 -2.97
N GLU A 57 5.99 10.21 -2.54
CA GLU A 57 5.08 9.19 -3.09
C GLU A 57 3.73 9.27 -2.37
N ALA A 58 2.77 9.95 -2.98
CA ALA A 58 1.47 10.21 -2.36
C ALA A 58 0.52 9.02 -2.54
N THR A 59 -0.07 8.54 -1.45
CA THR A 59 -1.02 7.42 -1.50
C THR A 59 -2.16 7.57 -0.52
N LYS A 60 -3.37 7.24 -0.96
CA LYS A 60 -4.59 7.26 -0.14
C LYS A 60 -4.79 6.00 0.70
N PHE A 61 -3.85 5.05 0.65
CA PHE A 61 -4.04 3.74 1.28
C PHE A 61 -3.64 3.68 2.75
N GLY A 62 -2.93 4.67 3.31
CA GLY A 62 -2.45 4.62 4.69
C GLY A 62 -3.53 4.27 5.73
N LEU A 63 -4.59 5.09 5.81
CA LEU A 63 -5.68 4.86 6.75
C LEU A 63 -6.55 3.64 6.39
N PHE A 64 -6.63 3.29 5.10
CA PHE A 64 -7.29 2.07 4.64
C PHE A 64 -6.59 0.83 5.21
N LEU A 65 -5.25 0.79 5.22
CA LEU A 65 -4.48 -0.34 5.74
C LEU A 65 -4.67 -0.52 7.26
N ILE A 66 -4.64 0.58 8.03
CA ILE A 66 -4.84 0.55 9.49
C ILE A 66 -6.23 -0.02 9.82
N LEU A 67 -7.27 0.50 9.17
CA LEU A 67 -8.65 0.08 9.41
C LEU A 67 -8.97 -1.30 8.81
N GLY A 68 -8.22 -1.73 7.80
CA GLY A 68 -8.34 -3.05 7.19
C GLY A 68 -7.84 -4.19 8.08
N ILE A 69 -6.87 -3.95 8.98
CA ILE A 69 -6.32 -4.98 9.86
C ILE A 69 -7.40 -5.64 10.74
N PRO A 70 -8.24 -4.90 11.49
CA PRO A 70 -9.34 -5.50 12.26
C PRO A 70 -10.32 -6.31 11.42
N ALA A 71 -10.58 -5.90 10.18
CA ALA A 71 -11.44 -6.65 9.26
C ALA A 71 -10.79 -7.99 8.86
N LEU A 72 -9.51 -7.97 8.47
CA LEU A 72 -8.75 -9.19 8.13
C LEU A 72 -8.59 -10.13 9.33
N LEU A 73 -8.35 -9.59 10.53
CA LEU A 73 -8.32 -10.37 11.77
C LEU A 73 -9.65 -11.06 12.02
N SER A 74 -10.78 -10.37 11.83
CA SER A 74 -12.11 -10.93 12.03
C SER A 74 -12.39 -12.10 11.07
N LEU A 75 -11.98 -11.99 9.80
CA LEU A 75 -12.06 -13.09 8.83
C LEU A 75 -11.14 -14.25 9.18
N THR A 76 -9.92 -13.96 9.62
CA THR A 76 -8.93 -14.98 10.01
C THR A 76 -9.45 -15.79 11.19
N ILE A 77 -9.91 -15.12 12.26
CA ILE A 77 -10.48 -15.78 13.45
C ILE A 77 -11.70 -16.61 13.07
N SER A 78 -12.61 -16.06 12.25
CA SER A 78 -13.79 -16.80 11.79
C SER A 78 -13.41 -18.07 11.03
N SER A 79 -12.40 -18.00 10.16
CA SER A 79 -11.91 -19.13 9.37
C SER A 79 -11.25 -20.19 10.25
N VAL A 80 -10.44 -19.78 11.23
CA VAL A 80 -9.83 -20.70 12.21
C VAL A 80 -10.91 -21.42 13.01
N LEU A 81 -11.88 -20.68 13.54
CA LEU A 81 -13.00 -21.25 14.32
C LEU A 81 -13.86 -22.20 13.50
N LEU A 82 -13.98 -21.97 12.19
CA LEU A 82 -14.69 -22.85 11.28
C LEU A 82 -13.91 -24.16 11.06
N VAL A 83 -12.59 -24.10 10.88
CA VAL A 83 -11.74 -25.30 10.72
C VAL A 83 -11.80 -26.22 11.94
N ILE A 84 -11.78 -25.64 13.15
CA ILE A 84 -11.86 -26.40 14.40
C ILE A 84 -13.31 -26.72 14.83
N ASN A 85 -14.31 -26.38 14.02
CA ASN A 85 -15.74 -26.56 14.30
C ASN A 85 -16.22 -25.92 15.62
N GLN A 86 -15.62 -24.82 16.06
CA GLN A 86 -15.98 -24.09 17.29
C GLN A 86 -16.68 -22.75 17.03
N LEU A 87 -17.06 -22.46 15.79
CA LEU A 87 -17.74 -21.22 15.43
C LEU A 87 -19.17 -21.19 15.98
N LYS A 88 -19.35 -20.53 17.13
CA LYS A 88 -20.68 -20.27 17.71
C LYS A 88 -21.40 -19.18 16.90
N LYS A 89 -22.71 -19.33 16.68
CA LYS A 89 -23.55 -18.37 15.93
C LYS A 89 -23.45 -16.93 16.47
N SER A 90 -23.43 -16.75 17.79
CA SER A 90 -23.31 -15.43 18.43
C SER A 90 -21.94 -14.77 18.17
N LEU A 91 -20.86 -15.56 18.21
CA LEU A 91 -19.50 -15.08 17.93
C LEU A 91 -19.31 -14.78 16.44
N GLY A 92 -19.81 -15.65 15.56
CA GLY A 92 -19.80 -15.42 14.12
C GLY A 92 -20.54 -14.13 13.72
N ARG A 93 -21.68 -13.83 14.35
CA ARG A 93 -22.38 -12.55 14.13
C ARG A 93 -21.55 -11.35 14.57
N LYS A 94 -20.87 -11.43 15.72
CA LYS A 94 -19.99 -10.34 16.21
C LYS A 94 -18.82 -10.12 15.26
N LEU A 95 -18.10 -11.18 14.87
CA LEU A 95 -16.98 -11.09 13.93
C LEU A 95 -17.41 -10.60 12.55
N GLY A 96 -18.57 -11.04 12.06
CA GLY A 96 -19.16 -10.53 10.81
C GLY A 96 -19.50 -9.05 10.88
N LEU A 97 -20.07 -8.59 12.00
CA LEU A 97 -20.36 -7.16 12.20
C LEU A 97 -19.06 -6.34 12.28
N THR A 98 -18.06 -6.81 13.02
CA THR A 98 -16.74 -6.17 13.09
C THR A 98 -16.12 -6.08 11.69
N PHE A 99 -16.13 -7.17 10.92
CA PHE A 99 -15.65 -7.16 9.55
C PHE A 99 -16.34 -6.09 8.70
N VAL A 100 -17.68 -6.07 8.69
CA VAL A 100 -18.45 -5.11 7.89
C VAL A 100 -18.15 -3.67 8.30
N ILE A 101 -18.14 -3.36 9.60
CA ILE A 101 -17.87 -2.01 10.10
C ILE A 101 -16.48 -1.55 9.68
N PHE A 102 -15.45 -2.34 9.95
CA PHE A 102 -14.07 -1.94 9.65
C PHE A 102 -13.77 -1.93 8.15
N ALA A 103 -14.36 -2.84 7.37
CA ALA A 103 -14.25 -2.81 5.91
C ALA A 103 -14.88 -1.54 5.32
N LEU A 104 -16.07 -1.14 5.81
CA LEU A 104 -16.71 0.11 5.37
C LEU A 104 -15.90 1.34 5.79
N LEU A 105 -15.40 1.37 7.03
CA LEU A 105 -14.55 2.47 7.51
C LEU A 105 -13.25 2.58 6.69
N ALA A 106 -12.61 1.45 6.36
CA ALA A 106 -11.43 1.43 5.50
C ALA A 106 -11.73 2.00 4.11
N LEU A 107 -12.84 1.58 3.48
CA LEU A 107 -13.24 2.11 2.17
C LEU A 107 -13.50 3.61 2.22
N ILE A 108 -14.30 4.07 3.19
CA ILE A 108 -14.62 5.50 3.37
C ILE A 108 -13.34 6.31 3.63
N SER A 109 -12.43 5.80 4.45
CA SER A 109 -11.20 6.51 4.78
C SER A 109 -10.32 6.75 3.54
N SER A 110 -10.27 5.81 2.60
CA SER A 110 -9.53 6.00 1.35
C SER A 110 -10.08 7.17 0.50
N PHE A 111 -11.40 7.36 0.49
CA PHE A 111 -12.02 8.51 -0.19
C PHE A 111 -11.73 9.84 0.51
N ILE A 112 -11.70 9.84 1.84
CA ILE A 112 -11.43 11.05 2.64
C ILE A 112 -9.95 11.43 2.64
N MET A 113 -9.04 10.45 2.61
CA MET A 113 -7.60 10.71 2.70
C MET A 113 -7.05 11.42 1.46
N TRP A 114 -7.57 11.12 0.27
CA TRP A 114 -7.07 11.74 -0.96
C TRP A 114 -7.16 13.27 -0.98
N PRO A 115 -8.32 13.91 -0.69
CA PRO A 115 -8.39 15.38 -0.62
C PRO A 115 -7.53 15.97 0.50
N ILE A 116 -7.36 15.27 1.63
CA ILE A 116 -6.46 15.71 2.71
C ILE A 116 -5.01 15.76 2.22
N ILE A 117 -4.56 14.70 1.54
CA ILE A 117 -3.19 14.61 1.00
C ILE A 117 -2.98 15.68 -0.06
N ASN A 118 -3.90 15.85 -1.01
CA ASN A 118 -3.79 16.89 -2.04
C ASN A 118 -3.71 18.29 -1.41
N HIS A 119 -4.54 18.57 -0.41
CA HIS A 119 -4.47 19.85 0.29
C HIS A 119 -3.10 20.09 0.94
N GLN A 120 -2.50 19.06 1.54
CA GLN A 120 -1.16 19.19 2.13
C GLN A 120 -0.07 19.34 1.05
N LEU A 121 -0.17 18.63 -0.07
CA LEU A 121 0.76 18.78 -1.19
C LEU A 121 0.71 20.20 -1.76
N ASP A 122 -0.49 20.72 -2.03
CA ASP A 122 -0.70 22.08 -2.55
C ASP A 122 -0.18 23.14 -1.56
N LYS A 123 -0.49 22.97 -0.27
CA LYS A 123 -0.03 23.87 0.80
C LYS A 123 1.50 23.97 0.88
N HIS A 124 2.21 22.90 0.54
CA HIS A 124 3.67 22.85 0.57
C HIS A 124 4.31 22.98 -0.83
N ASN A 125 3.54 23.44 -1.84
CA ASN A 125 3.97 23.70 -3.22
C ASN A 125 4.49 22.48 -3.99
N TYR A 126 4.09 21.27 -3.60
CA TYR A 126 4.43 20.07 -4.35
C TYR A 126 3.71 20.03 -5.69
N SER A 127 4.41 19.55 -6.72
CA SER A 127 3.89 19.44 -8.08
C SER A 127 3.98 18.01 -8.58
N TYR A 128 2.91 17.52 -9.19
CA TYR A 128 2.86 16.17 -9.74
C TYR A 128 3.90 15.96 -10.84
N CYS A 129 4.63 14.84 -10.78
CA CYS A 129 5.62 14.46 -11.79
C CYS A 129 5.29 13.10 -12.43
N PHE A 130 4.76 13.16 -13.65
CA PHE A 130 4.43 11.96 -14.43
C PHE A 130 5.66 11.09 -14.74
N HIS A 131 6.83 11.71 -14.96
CA HIS A 131 8.04 10.98 -15.36
C HIS A 131 8.64 10.13 -14.25
N TYR A 132 8.36 10.46 -12.99
CA TYR A 132 8.81 9.69 -11.82
C TYR A 132 7.74 8.71 -11.32
N THR A 133 6.48 8.92 -11.72
CA THR A 133 5.39 8.02 -11.38
C THR A 133 5.51 6.71 -12.17
N GLY A 134 5.38 5.56 -11.50
CA GLY A 134 5.37 4.24 -12.16
C GLY A 134 4.25 4.11 -13.20
N SER A 135 4.41 3.22 -14.20
CA SER A 135 3.43 3.03 -15.29
C SER A 135 2.27 2.11 -14.93
N ASN A 136 2.43 1.41 -13.82
CA ASN A 136 1.50 0.48 -13.21
C ASN A 136 0.38 1.21 -12.47
N MET A 137 -0.84 0.70 -12.60
CA MET A 137 -2.06 1.28 -12.01
C MET A 137 -1.98 1.43 -10.47
N PHE A 138 -1.14 0.62 -9.82
CA PHE A 138 -0.96 0.63 -8.36
C PHE A 138 0.27 1.42 -7.89
N SER A 139 1.05 2.01 -8.81
CA SER A 139 2.16 2.84 -8.39
C SER A 139 1.64 4.14 -7.79
N PRO A 140 2.18 4.55 -6.62
CA PRO A 140 1.81 5.83 -6.03
C PRO A 140 2.21 6.97 -6.99
N PRO A 141 1.35 7.98 -7.19
CA PRO A 141 1.73 9.19 -7.87
C PRO A 141 2.87 9.90 -7.12
N VAL A 142 3.88 10.31 -7.87
CA VAL A 142 5.03 11.03 -7.35
C VAL A 142 4.82 12.53 -7.51
N TYR A 143 5.08 13.26 -6.43
CA TYR A 143 5.11 14.71 -6.41
C TYR A 143 6.52 15.18 -6.06
N VAL A 144 6.94 16.29 -6.64
CA VAL A 144 8.26 16.91 -6.39
C VAL A 144 8.10 18.31 -5.81
N LYS A 145 9.07 18.76 -5.02
CA LYS A 145 9.02 20.05 -4.31
C LYS A 145 8.80 21.27 -5.21
N HIS A 146 9.29 21.21 -6.46
CA HIS A 146 9.06 22.25 -7.46
C HIS A 146 9.04 21.63 -8.87
N PRO A 147 8.23 22.13 -9.83
CA PRO A 147 8.15 21.57 -11.18
C PRO A 147 9.48 21.39 -11.90
N SER A 148 10.47 22.24 -11.60
CA SER A 148 11.82 22.16 -12.16
C SER A 148 12.60 20.89 -11.79
N TYR A 149 12.17 20.17 -10.75
CA TYR A 149 12.75 18.88 -10.38
C TYR A 149 12.18 17.73 -11.18
N CYS A 150 11.11 17.94 -11.96
CA CYS A 150 10.49 16.90 -12.78
C CYS A 150 11.15 16.83 -14.15
N HIS A 151 12.11 15.91 -14.31
CA HIS A 151 12.86 15.75 -15.55
C HIS A 151 12.32 14.60 -16.41
N LYS A 152 12.25 14.84 -17.73
CA LYS A 152 11.84 13.81 -18.69
C LYS A 152 12.85 12.67 -18.74
N GLY A 153 12.36 11.46 -18.98
CA GLY A 153 13.21 10.28 -19.20
C GLY A 153 13.82 9.67 -17.93
N ALA A 154 13.54 10.17 -16.73
CA ALA A 154 14.09 9.59 -15.50
C ALA A 154 13.46 8.25 -15.07
N ARG A 155 12.44 7.76 -15.80
CA ARG A 155 11.64 6.59 -15.42
C ARG A 155 12.48 5.32 -15.22
N GLY A 156 13.52 5.13 -16.04
CA GLY A 156 14.43 3.99 -15.96
C GLY A 156 15.41 4.04 -14.77
N VAL A 157 15.59 5.21 -14.16
CA VAL A 157 16.56 5.49 -13.09
C VAL A 157 15.91 6.02 -11.82
N THR A 158 14.57 6.01 -11.74
CA THR A 158 13.83 6.68 -10.65
C THR A 158 14.16 6.09 -9.28
N LYS A 159 14.33 4.77 -9.19
CA LYS A 159 14.66 4.10 -7.93
C LYS A 159 16.01 4.57 -7.38
N GLU A 160 17.03 4.60 -8.22
CA GLU A 160 18.38 5.05 -7.84
C GLU A 160 18.40 6.56 -7.56
N LEU A 161 17.62 7.33 -8.33
CA LEU A 161 17.46 8.77 -8.10
C LEU A 161 16.84 9.06 -6.74
N PHE A 162 15.83 8.29 -6.31
CA PHE A 162 15.18 8.45 -5.01
C PHE A 162 16.09 8.10 -3.85
N VAL A 163 16.88 7.03 -3.99
CA VAL A 163 17.92 6.70 -3.00
C VAL A 163 18.91 7.85 -2.87
N TRP A 164 19.36 8.41 -3.99
CA TRP A 164 20.24 9.56 -3.97
C TRP A 164 19.57 10.80 -3.33
N PHE A 165 18.30 11.07 -3.61
CA PHE A 165 17.58 12.15 -2.92
C PHE A 165 17.54 11.95 -1.41
N ASP A 166 17.24 10.75 -0.94
CA ASP A 166 17.22 10.42 0.49
C ASP A 166 18.61 10.62 1.13
N GLU A 167 19.69 10.25 0.44
CA GLU A 167 21.07 10.50 0.89
C GLU A 167 21.38 12.00 1.00
N GLN A 168 20.97 12.80 0.02
CA GLN A 168 21.20 14.26 0.03
C GLN A 168 20.35 14.96 1.09
N GLU A 169 19.11 14.51 1.31
CA GLU A 169 18.26 14.97 2.41
C GLU A 169 18.88 14.64 3.76
N ALA A 170 19.38 13.42 3.94
CA ALA A 170 20.05 13.00 5.17
C ALA A 170 21.35 13.78 5.44
N ALA A 171 22.05 14.18 4.38
CA ALA A 171 23.24 15.03 4.46
C ALA A 171 22.91 16.53 4.65
N GLY A 172 21.63 16.93 4.58
CA GLY A 172 21.20 18.33 4.66
C GLY A 172 21.65 19.18 3.47
N VAL A 173 21.95 18.55 2.33
CA VAL A 173 22.39 19.24 1.12
C VAL A 173 21.18 19.73 0.34
N GLU A 174 21.13 21.03 0.04
CA GLU A 174 20.12 21.61 -0.84
C GLU A 174 20.49 21.40 -2.31
N LEU A 175 19.71 20.59 -3.03
CA LEU A 175 19.94 20.28 -4.42
C LEU A 175 19.43 21.38 -5.34
N LYS A 176 20.14 21.61 -6.44
CA LYS A 176 19.66 22.47 -7.53
C LYS A 176 19.02 21.63 -8.64
N PRO A 177 18.00 22.13 -9.35
CA PRO A 177 17.38 21.41 -10.47
C PRO A 177 18.36 20.90 -11.54
N ILE A 178 19.45 21.63 -11.77
CA ILE A 178 20.51 21.26 -12.73
C ILE A 178 21.33 20.05 -12.26
N GLU A 179 21.60 19.94 -10.95
CA GLU A 179 22.34 18.82 -10.37
C GLU A 179 21.52 17.54 -10.46
N VAL A 180 20.20 17.65 -10.26
CA VAL A 180 19.26 16.52 -10.47
C VAL A 180 19.29 16.05 -11.92
N GLN A 181 19.29 17.00 -12.88
CA GLN A 181 19.35 16.65 -14.29
C GLN A 181 20.67 15.95 -14.66
N GLN A 182 21.79 16.44 -14.15
CA GLN A 182 23.11 15.82 -14.33
C GLN A 182 23.12 14.41 -13.74
N LYS A 183 22.60 14.25 -12.52
CA LYS A 183 22.55 12.94 -11.87
C LYS A 183 21.71 11.92 -12.64
N ILE A 184 20.60 12.35 -13.23
CA ILE A 184 19.79 11.49 -14.10
C ILE A 184 20.59 11.01 -15.31
N GLN A 185 21.38 11.88 -15.93
CA GLN A 185 22.22 11.51 -17.08
C GLN A 185 23.32 10.52 -16.68
N GLU A 186 23.98 10.74 -15.55
CA GLU A 186 24.96 9.79 -14.99
C GLU A 186 24.33 8.40 -14.78
N LEU A 187 23.18 8.35 -14.08
CA LEU A 187 22.50 7.09 -13.80
C LEU A 187 22.03 6.38 -15.08
N LYS A 188 21.66 7.13 -16.12
CA LYS A 188 21.29 6.56 -17.43
C LYS A 188 22.50 5.92 -18.12
N GLN A 189 23.64 6.58 -18.09
CA GLN A 189 24.90 6.06 -18.65
C GLN A 189 25.34 4.79 -17.90
N GLU A 190 25.26 4.78 -16.57
CA GLU A 190 25.60 3.62 -15.74
C GLU A 190 24.71 2.40 -16.05
N LYS A 191 23.42 2.63 -16.30
CA LYS A 191 22.46 1.56 -16.64
C LYS A 191 22.46 1.15 -18.11
N GLY A 192 23.13 1.90 -18.99
CA GLY A 192 23.02 1.72 -20.43
C GLY A 192 21.60 1.97 -20.97
N THR A 193 20.83 2.84 -20.32
CA THR A 193 19.45 3.17 -20.71
C THR A 193 19.41 4.59 -21.30
N ASP A 194 19.75 4.71 -22.58
CA ASP A 194 19.75 6.00 -23.32
C ASP A 194 18.36 6.48 -23.77
N TRP A 195 17.30 5.72 -23.48
CA TRP A 195 15.93 6.00 -23.91
C TRP A 195 15.06 6.66 -22.81
#